data_AF-A0A7W9N0E8-F1
#
_entry.id   AF-A0A7W9N0E8-F1
#
_cell.length_a   1.000
_cell.length_b   1.000
_cell.length_c   1.000
_cell.angle_alpha   90.00
_cell.angle_beta   90.00
_cell.angle_gamma   90.00
#
_symmetry.space_group_name_H-M   'P 1'
#
loop_
_entity.id
_entity.type
_entity.pdbx_description
1 polymer ?
#
loop_
_entity_poly.entity_id
_entity_poly.type
_entity_poly.pdbx_seq_one_letter_code
_entity_poly.pdbx_strand_id
1 'polypeptide(L)'
;MSEPTTTEEPERTARQSWPYAASALSYLVVPFAIGTVAEPATATVLLIIWLFLAALSLGFLDGRVFRRTWAFPVITGALCWLALLLYSNPGTWVYAVGVVLICRLGGMIGGARTERG
;
A
#
# COMPACT_ATOMS: atom_id res chain seq x y z
N MET A 1 41.79 7.90 15.81
CA MET A 1 41.18 6.99 14.81
C MET A 1 39.75 6.78 15.27
N SER A 2 38.78 7.48 14.67
CA SER A 2 37.37 7.42 15.09
C SER A 2 36.72 6.23 14.39
N GLU A 3 36.16 5.28 15.15
CA GLU A 3 35.34 4.20 14.60
C GLU A 3 34.11 4.80 13.90
N PRO A 4 33.78 4.36 12.67
CA PRO A 4 32.50 4.69 12.08
C PRO A 4 31.43 3.90 12.83
N THR A 5 30.67 4.57 13.68
CA THR A 5 29.40 4.06 14.20
C THR A 5 28.45 3.88 13.01
N THR A 6 28.44 2.67 12.43
CA THR A 6 27.32 2.23 11.59
C THR A 6 26.12 2.13 12.49
N THR A 7 25.33 3.20 12.56
CA THR A 7 23.95 3.13 13.04
C THR A 7 23.20 2.26 12.05
N GLU A 8 23.23 0.95 12.24
CA GLU A 8 22.27 0.05 11.62
C GLU A 8 20.89 0.53 12.06
N GLU A 9 20.14 1.15 11.14
CA GLU A 9 18.72 1.37 11.38
C GLU A 9 18.10 0.01 11.68
N PRO A 10 17.30 -0.13 12.75
CA PRO A 10 16.74 -1.41 13.14
C PRO A 10 15.93 -1.97 11.97
N GLU A 11 16.46 -3.03 11.35
CA GLU A 11 15.81 -3.73 10.25
C GLU A 11 14.46 -4.27 10.74
N ARG A 12 13.41 -4.12 9.93
CA ARG A 12 12.07 -4.65 10.27
C ARG A 12 12.20 -6.15 10.50
N THR A 13 11.93 -6.62 11.73
CA THR A 13 11.90 -8.06 12.01
C THR A 13 10.88 -8.74 11.10
N ALA A 14 11.06 -10.01 10.70
CA ALA A 14 10.13 -10.71 9.80
C ALA A 14 8.65 -10.59 10.20
N ARG A 15 8.34 -10.58 11.51
CA ARG A 15 6.98 -10.33 12.06
C ARG A 15 6.40 -8.93 11.76
N GLN A 16 7.24 -7.94 11.51
CA GLN A 16 6.87 -6.56 11.17
C GLN A 16 6.66 -6.32 9.67
N SER A 17 6.83 -7.35 8.83
CA SER A 17 6.62 -7.29 7.38
C SER A 17 5.16 -7.49 6.95
N TRP A 18 4.25 -7.68 7.91
CA TRP A 18 2.82 -7.89 7.64
C TRP A 18 2.17 -6.80 6.77
N PRO A 19 2.54 -5.50 6.82
CA PRO A 19 1.91 -4.50 5.96
C PRO A 19 2.21 -4.75 4.48
N TYR A 20 3.41 -5.23 4.17
CA TYR A 20 3.78 -5.60 2.80
C TYR A 20 2.97 -6.80 2.31
N ALA A 21 2.79 -7.81 3.17
CA ALA A 21 1.95 -8.96 2.86
C ALA A 21 0.47 -8.56 2.67
N ALA A 22 -0.05 -7.68 3.54
CA ALA A 22 -1.40 -7.13 3.41
C ALA A 22 -1.56 -6.33 2.11
N SER A 23 -0.57 -5.51 1.76
CA SER A 23 -0.54 -4.79 0.48
C SER A 23 -0.53 -5.75 -0.71
N ALA A 24 0.31 -6.78 -0.70
CA ALA A 24 0.35 -7.77 -1.77
C ALA A 24 -1.00 -8.49 -1.92
N LEU A 25 -1.63 -8.89 -0.80
CA LEU A 25 -2.96 -9.49 -0.80
C LEU A 25 -4.01 -8.52 -1.40
N SER A 26 -4.02 -7.26 -0.94
CA SER A 26 -5.00 -6.26 -1.38
C SER A 26 -4.92 -5.94 -2.87
N TYR A 27 -3.74 -5.96 -3.48
CA TYR A 27 -3.59 -5.58 -4.88
C TYR A 27 -3.41 -6.75 -5.84
N LEU A 28 -2.90 -7.91 -5.41
CA LEU A 28 -2.71 -9.05 -6.31
C LEU A 28 -3.83 -10.08 -6.23
N VAL A 29 -4.44 -10.25 -5.06
CA VAL A 29 -5.43 -11.31 -4.82
C VAL A 29 -6.86 -10.77 -4.85
N VAL A 30 -7.12 -9.65 -4.17
CA VAL A 30 -8.50 -9.10 -4.13
C VAL A 30 -9.00 -8.70 -5.53
N PRO A 31 -8.20 -8.08 -6.42
CA PRO A 31 -8.67 -7.75 -7.76
C PRO A 31 -9.02 -8.98 -8.60
N PHE A 32 -8.22 -10.05 -8.47
CA PHE A 32 -8.53 -11.34 -9.07
C PHE A 32 -9.86 -11.88 -8.55
N ALA A 33 -10.05 -11.92 -7.22
CA ALA A 33 -11.29 -12.39 -6.62
C ALA A 33 -12.51 -11.61 -7.13
N ILE A 34 -12.47 -10.26 -7.08
CA ILE A 34 -13.54 -9.39 -7.58
C ILE A 34 -13.83 -9.67 -9.07
N GLY A 35 -12.80 -9.77 -9.89
CA GLY A 35 -12.93 -10.05 -11.32
C GLY A 35 -13.54 -11.41 -11.64
N THR A 36 -13.40 -12.41 -10.74
CA THR A 36 -13.97 -13.74 -10.94
C THR A 36 -15.42 -13.90 -10.45
N VAL A 37 -15.87 -13.06 -9.51
CA VAL A 37 -17.18 -13.23 -8.85
C VAL A 37 -18.23 -12.21 -9.26
N ALA A 38 -17.83 -11.02 -9.69
CA ALA A 38 -18.74 -9.92 -9.98
C ALA A 38 -18.95 -9.72 -11.49
N GLU A 39 -20.14 -9.27 -11.88
CA GLU A 39 -20.41 -8.83 -13.25
C GLU A 39 -19.47 -7.69 -13.67
N PRO A 40 -19.10 -7.56 -14.95
CA PRO A 40 -18.03 -6.64 -15.39
C PRO A 40 -18.20 -5.17 -14.95
N ALA A 41 -19.42 -4.64 -15.04
CA ALA A 41 -19.71 -3.27 -14.63
C ALA A 41 -19.55 -3.09 -13.11
N THR A 42 -20.09 -4.03 -12.32
CA THR A 42 -19.98 -4.06 -10.87
C THR A 42 -18.54 -4.25 -10.42
N ALA A 43 -17.80 -5.17 -11.05
CA ALA A 43 -16.38 -5.42 -10.78
C ALA A 43 -15.55 -4.14 -10.96
N THR A 44 -15.79 -3.39 -12.03
CA THR A 44 -15.09 -2.12 -12.30
C THR A 44 -15.30 -1.12 -11.17
N VAL A 45 -16.54 -0.91 -10.74
CA VAL A 45 -16.87 0.01 -9.64
C VAL A 45 -16.21 -0.44 -8.33
N LEU A 46 -16.32 -1.73 -8.01
CA LEU A 46 -15.73 -2.31 -6.80
C LEU A 46 -14.21 -2.16 -6.78
N LEU A 47 -13.52 -2.38 -7.90
CA LEU A 47 -12.08 -2.24 -8.02
C LEU A 47 -11.63 -0.80 -7.80
N ILE A 48 -12.33 0.19 -8.37
CA ILE A 48 -11.99 1.61 -8.19
C ILE A 48 -12.14 2.03 -6.73
N ILE A 49 -13.24 1.63 -6.08
CA ILE A 49 -13.45 1.91 -4.65
C ILE A 49 -12.36 1.22 -3.83
N TRP A 50 -12.07 -0.05 -4.13
CA TRP A 50 -11.09 -0.86 -3.41
C TRP A 50 -9.67 -0.28 -3.52
N LEU A 51 -9.23 0.13 -4.71
CA LEU A 51 -7.91 0.75 -4.94
C LEU A 51 -7.63 1.87 -3.94
N PHE A 52 -8.55 2.83 -3.84
CA PHE A 52 -8.34 3.99 -2.99
C PHE A 52 -8.60 3.71 -1.51
N LEU A 53 -9.61 2.89 -1.20
CA LEU A 53 -9.93 2.53 0.18
C LEU A 53 -8.82 1.68 0.81
N ALA A 54 -8.29 0.71 0.07
CA ALA A 54 -7.18 -0.14 0.52
C ALA A 54 -5.91 0.70 0.68
N ALA A 55 -5.58 1.58 -0.27
CA ALA A 55 -4.44 2.49 -0.16
C ALA A 55 -4.50 3.32 1.13
N LEU A 56 -5.63 3.98 1.37
CA LEU A 56 -5.81 4.85 2.54
C LEU A 56 -5.71 4.04 3.84
N SER A 57 -6.38 2.89 3.91
CA SER A 57 -6.44 2.04 5.10
C SER A 57 -5.09 1.43 5.44
N LEU A 58 -4.39 0.87 4.44
CA LEU A 58 -3.06 0.29 4.60
C LEU A 58 -2.05 1.35 5.03
N GLY A 59 -2.07 2.51 4.36
CA GLY A 59 -1.23 3.65 4.73
C GLY A 59 -1.49 4.08 6.18
N PHE A 60 -2.76 4.25 6.56
CA PHE A 60 -3.16 4.62 7.92
C PHE A 60 -2.67 3.62 8.96
N LEU A 61 -2.84 2.32 8.73
CA LEU A 61 -2.39 1.28 9.65
C LEU A 61 -0.86 1.23 9.74
N ASP A 62 -0.16 1.30 8.61
CA ASP A 62 1.32 1.32 8.59
C ASP A 62 1.86 2.52 9.35
N GLY A 63 1.33 3.73 9.09
CA GLY A 63 1.76 4.95 9.79
C GLY A 63 1.41 4.98 11.27
N ARG A 64 0.39 4.23 11.71
CA ARG A 64 0.04 4.13 13.13
C ARG A 64 0.97 3.19 13.90
N VAL A 65 1.45 2.14 13.25
CA VAL A 65 2.23 1.05 13.87
C VAL A 65 3.73 1.24 13.68
N PHE A 66 4.17 1.88 12.59
CA PHE A 66 5.56 1.97 12.17
C PHE A 66 6.00 3.40 11.88
N ARG A 67 7.32 3.58 11.73
CA ARG A 67 7.89 4.87 11.33
C ARG A 67 7.42 5.26 9.93
N ARG A 68 7.09 6.54 9.80
CA ARG A 68 6.54 7.13 8.60
C ARG A 68 7.60 7.24 7.49
N THR A 69 7.69 6.23 6.63
CA THR A 69 8.64 6.19 5.49
C THR A 69 7.95 6.35 4.13
N TRP A 70 8.73 6.53 3.07
CA TRP A 70 8.26 6.50 1.67
C TRP A 70 8.28 5.10 1.07
N ALA A 71 9.05 4.16 1.65
CA ALA A 71 9.20 2.82 1.13
C ALA A 71 7.85 2.08 1.02
N PHE A 72 7.01 2.17 2.06
CA PHE A 72 5.72 1.50 2.06
C PHE A 72 4.77 2.01 0.95
N PRO A 73 4.48 3.33 0.85
CA PRO A 73 3.67 3.86 -0.26
C PRO A 73 4.19 3.49 -1.65
N VAL A 74 5.50 3.52 -1.87
CA VAL A 74 6.10 3.19 -3.17
C VAL A 74 5.93 1.69 -3.50
N ILE A 75 6.18 0.80 -2.54
CA ILE A 75 5.99 -0.64 -2.72
C ILE A 75 4.51 -0.96 -2.96
N THR A 76 3.59 -0.34 -2.21
CA THR A 76 2.14 -0.47 -2.43
C THR A 76 1.75 -0.03 -3.85
N GLY A 77 2.27 1.10 -4.31
CA GLY A 77 2.05 1.58 -5.67
C GLY A 77 2.60 0.64 -6.74
N ALA A 78 3.79 0.06 -6.53
CA ALA A 78 4.38 -0.90 -7.45
C ALA A 78 3.56 -2.21 -7.54
N LEU A 79 3.04 -2.70 -6.41
CA LEU A 79 2.14 -3.85 -6.37
C LEU A 79 0.81 -3.56 -7.08
N CYS A 80 0.25 -2.36 -6.89
CA CYS A 80 -0.90 -1.90 -7.65
C CYS A 80 -0.59 -1.85 -9.15
N TRP A 81 0.55 -1.28 -9.55
CA TRP A 81 0.96 -1.24 -10.95
C TRP A 81 1.04 -2.63 -11.56
N LEU A 82 1.66 -3.58 -10.85
CA LEU A 82 1.74 -4.96 -11.30
C LEU A 82 0.35 -5.58 -11.48
N ALA A 83 -0.58 -5.34 -10.56
CA ALA A 83 -1.97 -5.79 -10.69
C ALA A 83 -2.66 -5.22 -11.92
N LEU A 84 -2.43 -3.93 -12.22
CA LEU A 84 -2.99 -3.28 -13.41
C LEU A 84 -2.44 -3.87 -14.70
N LEU A 85 -1.16 -4.26 -14.73
CA LEU A 85 -0.58 -4.97 -15.87
C LEU A 85 -1.18 -6.38 -16.06
N LEU A 86 -1.55 -7.06 -14.97
CA LEU A 86 -2.09 -8.42 -15.00
C LEU A 86 -3.58 -8.45 -15.35
N TYR A 87 -4.35 -7.50 -14.84
CA TYR A 87 -5.81 -7.60 -14.80
C TYR A 87 -6.53 -6.44 -15.50
N SER A 88 -5.82 -5.44 -16.02
CA SER A 88 -6.44 -4.20 -16.51
C SER A 88 -5.82 -3.68 -17.79
N ASN A 89 -6.49 -2.70 -18.39
CA ASN A 89 -6.06 -2.06 -19.63
C ASN A 89 -4.82 -1.17 -19.41
N PRO A 90 -3.99 -0.94 -20.45
CA PRO A 90 -2.76 -0.14 -20.34
C PRO A 90 -2.96 1.29 -19.83
N GLY A 91 -4.13 1.88 -20.06
CA GLY A 91 -4.44 3.26 -19.65
C GLY A 91 -4.68 3.45 -18.14
N THR A 92 -4.74 2.36 -17.37
CA THR A 92 -5.10 2.41 -15.94
C THR A 92 -3.93 2.75 -15.02
N TRP A 93 -2.72 2.86 -15.57
CA TRP A 93 -1.47 3.10 -14.83
C TRP A 93 -1.51 4.30 -13.86
N VAL A 94 -2.28 5.33 -14.19
CA VAL A 94 -2.52 6.52 -13.37
C VAL A 94 -3.04 6.17 -11.97
N TYR A 95 -3.78 5.08 -11.80
CA TYR A 95 -4.27 4.66 -10.49
C TYR A 95 -3.14 4.27 -9.55
N ALA A 96 -2.02 3.74 -10.05
CA ALA A 96 -0.86 3.44 -9.21
C ALA A 96 -0.27 4.71 -8.58
N VAL A 97 -0.23 5.81 -9.33
CA VAL A 97 0.19 7.13 -8.81
C VAL A 97 -0.78 7.58 -7.71
N GLY A 98 -2.08 7.46 -7.96
CA GLY A 98 -3.12 7.78 -6.96
C GLY A 98 -2.96 6.94 -5.68
N VAL A 99 -2.69 5.65 -5.81
CA VAL A 99 -2.45 4.74 -4.69
C VAL A 99 -1.24 5.16 -3.87
N VAL A 100 -0.12 5.54 -4.48
CA VAL A 100 1.07 6.03 -3.75
C VAL A 100 0.71 7.26 -2.90
N LEU A 101 0.02 8.25 -3.51
CA LEU A 101 -0.33 9.51 -2.84
C LEU A 101 -1.32 9.28 -1.70
N ILE A 102 -2.35 8.47 -1.92
CA ILE A 102 -3.38 8.19 -0.92
C ILE A 102 -2.84 7.31 0.21
N CYS A 103 -1.99 6.32 -0.12
CA CYS A 103 -1.30 5.52 0.90
C CYS A 103 -0.40 6.40 1.77
N ARG A 104 0.36 7.31 1.15
CA ARG A 104 1.16 8.29 1.88
C ARG A 104 0.30 9.13 2.79
N LEU A 105 -0.82 9.68 2.29
CA LEU A 105 -1.76 10.48 3.06
C LEU A 105 -2.30 9.71 4.27
N GLY A 106 -2.72 8.45 4.07
CA GLY A 106 -3.14 7.56 5.14
C GLY A 106 -2.08 7.46 6.23
N GLY A 107 -0.82 7.20 5.86
CA GLY A 107 0.30 7.12 6.80
C GLY A 107 0.56 8.43 7.56
N MET A 108 0.31 9.59 6.94
CA MET A 108 0.39 10.87 7.65
C MET A 108 -0.67 10.99 8.75
N ILE A 109 -1.90 10.61 8.42
CA ILE A 109 -3.03 10.65 9.34
C ILE A 109 -2.85 9.64 10.48
N GLY A 110 -2.34 8.44 10.17
CA GLY A 110 -2.04 7.39 11.15
C GLY A 110 -0.98 7.82 12.15
N GLY A 111 0.16 8.32 11.66
CA GLY A 111 1.29 8.73 12.50
C GLY A 111 0.99 9.95 13.37
N ALA A 112 0.28 10.95 12.84
CA ALA A 112 -0.07 12.15 13.60
C ALA A 112 -0.96 11.88 14.83
N ARG A 113 -1.67 10.74 14.86
CA ARG A 113 -2.47 10.33 16.03
C ARG A 113 -1.66 9.61 17.09
N THR A 114 -0.55 8.96 16.72
CA THR A 114 0.36 8.31 17.66
C THR A 114 1.20 9.35 18.42
N GLU A 115 1.52 10.48 17.79
CA GLU A 115 2.29 11.57 18.42
C GLU A 115 1.49 12.43 19.41
N ARG A 116 0.16 12.29 19.47
CA ARG A 116 -0.75 13.10 20.32
C ARG A 116 -1.36 12.35 21.51
N GLY A 117 -1.11 11.05 21.64
CA GLY A 117 -1.61 10.22 22.76
C GLY A 117 -0.48 9.87 23.71
#